data_AF-A0A2E4G1J3-F1
#
_entry.id   AF-A0A2E4G1J3-F1
#
_cell.length_a   1.000
_cell.length_b   1.000
_cell.length_c   1.000
_cell.angle_alpha   90.00
_cell.angle_beta   90.00
_cell.angle_gamma   90.00
#
_symmetry.space_group_name_H-M   'P 1'
#
loop_
_entity.id
_entity.type
_entity.pdbx_description
1 polymer ?
#
loop_
_entity_poly.entity_id
_entity_poly.type
_entity_poly.pdbx_seq_one_letter_code
_entity_poly.pdbx_strand_id
1 'polypeptide(L)'
;MQQSELIDRLQHLSQQLMVEAKKIQQLPEEKLPQKPHEKAWNILEIFEHINIYIRKYNGFFEEALRKAKPIVNDPEIKRGYWSNKFINWMDPKVDSMQKMNTFASTNPLGQSIPVKVIEEFITLSERLINHLESAKGKDIQNVKSRLAIPGFKTQAL
;
A
#
# COMPACT_ATOMS: atom_id res chain seq x y z
N MET A 1 -1.89 18.53 10.67
CA MET A 1 -2.81 17.62 9.94
C MET A 1 -3.36 16.67 10.96
N GLN A 2 -4.69 16.64 11.05
CA GLN A 2 -5.41 15.78 11.98
C GLN A 2 -5.34 14.31 11.53
N GLN A 3 -5.58 13.38 12.46
CA GLN A 3 -5.63 11.96 12.14
C GLN A 3 -6.76 11.64 11.15
N SER A 4 -7.96 12.16 11.40
CA SER A 4 -9.10 12.00 10.49
C SER A 4 -8.77 12.49 9.07
N GLU A 5 -8.14 13.67 8.96
CA GLU A 5 -7.72 14.29 7.70
C GLU A 5 -6.70 13.43 6.93
N LEU A 6 -5.73 12.84 7.64
CA LEU A 6 -4.79 11.88 7.03
C LEU A 6 -5.53 10.67 6.49
N ILE A 7 -6.42 10.10 7.29
CA ILE A 7 -7.17 8.89 6.96
C ILE A 7 -8.04 9.14 5.72
N ASP A 8 -8.81 10.24 5.70
CA ASP A 8 -9.68 10.60 4.58
C ASP A 8 -8.86 10.78 3.28
N ARG A 9 -7.70 11.43 3.37
CA ARG A 9 -6.80 11.59 2.22
C ARG A 9 -6.30 10.23 1.70
N LEU A 10 -5.94 9.31 2.60
CA LEU A 10 -5.50 7.97 2.21
C LEU A 10 -6.64 7.15 1.60
N GLN A 11 -7.85 7.23 2.18
CA GLN A 11 -9.04 6.58 1.61
C GLN A 11 -9.35 7.11 0.21
N HIS A 12 -9.33 8.43 0.01
CA HIS A 12 -9.55 9.03 -1.29
C HIS A 12 -8.51 8.58 -2.33
N LEU A 13 -7.23 8.56 -1.95
CA LEU A 13 -6.17 8.07 -2.83
C LEU A 13 -6.36 6.59 -3.19
N SER A 14 -6.70 5.74 -2.23
CA SER A 14 -6.98 4.32 -2.48
C SER A 14 -8.18 4.14 -3.41
N GLN A 15 -9.24 4.93 -3.25
CA GLN A 15 -10.40 4.91 -4.15
C GLN A 15 -10.03 5.33 -5.57
N GLN A 16 -9.21 6.38 -5.74
CA GLN A 16 -8.73 6.80 -7.06
C GLN A 16 -7.91 5.69 -7.73
N LEU A 17 -7.00 5.05 -7.01
CA LEU A 17 -6.21 3.93 -7.53
C LEU A 17 -7.08 2.74 -7.93
N MET A 18 -8.14 2.45 -7.17
CA MET A 18 -9.11 1.41 -7.55
C MET A 18 -9.87 1.76 -8.83
N VAL A 19 -10.23 3.03 -9.03
CA VAL A 19 -10.88 3.48 -10.28
C VAL A 19 -9.94 3.28 -11.47
N GLU A 20 -8.66 3.64 -11.33
CA GLU A 20 -7.66 3.38 -12.38
C GLU A 20 -7.44 1.88 -12.62
N ALA A 21 -7.40 1.06 -11.57
CA ALA A 21 -7.30 -0.39 -11.71
C ALA A 21 -8.51 -0.97 -12.47
N LYS A 22 -9.73 -0.49 -12.22
CA LYS A 22 -10.94 -0.89 -12.96
C LYS A 22 -10.87 -0.50 -14.44
N LYS A 23 -10.32 0.67 -14.77
CA LYS A 23 -10.07 1.06 -16.18
C LYS A 23 -9.07 0.13 -16.85
N ILE A 24 -7.99 -0.22 -16.14
CA ILE A 24 -6.97 -1.16 -16.65
C ILE A 24 -7.57 -2.55 -16.85
N GLN A 25 -8.44 -3.02 -15.95
CA GLN A 25 -9.14 -4.29 -16.06
C GLN A 25 -9.99 -4.40 -17.34
N GLN A 26 -10.46 -3.27 -17.88
CA GLN A 26 -11.27 -3.21 -19.11
C GLN A 26 -10.43 -3.20 -20.39
N LEU A 27 -9.09 -3.16 -20.30
CA LEU A 27 -8.24 -3.29 -21.47
C LEU A 27 -8.34 -4.71 -22.05
N PRO A 28 -8.15 -4.87 -23.38
CA PRO A 28 -8.08 -6.20 -24.00
C PRO A 28 -7.03 -7.09 -23.31
N GLU A 29 -7.38 -8.34 -23.02
CA GLU A 29 -6.54 -9.25 -22.23
C GLU A 29 -5.15 -9.44 -22.84
N GLU A 30 -5.05 -9.43 -24.17
CA GLU A 30 -3.79 -9.55 -24.91
C GLU A 30 -2.83 -8.37 -24.71
N LYS A 31 -3.32 -7.23 -24.21
CA LYS A 31 -2.48 -6.05 -23.90
C LYS A 31 -1.88 -6.10 -22.50
N LEU A 32 -2.54 -6.75 -21.55
CA LEU A 32 -2.13 -6.80 -20.15
C LEU A 32 -0.75 -7.45 -19.89
N PRO A 33 -0.39 -8.57 -20.56
CA PRO A 33 0.90 -9.21 -20.34
C PRO A 33 2.05 -8.59 -21.17
N GLN A 34 1.79 -7.58 -22.00
CA GLN A 34 2.81 -6.97 -22.86
C GLN A 34 3.84 -6.21 -22.03
N LYS A 35 5.12 -6.45 -22.33
CA LYS A 35 6.26 -5.78 -21.68
C LYS A 35 6.77 -4.65 -22.56
N PRO A 36 7.11 -3.48 -21.99
CA PRO A 36 7.74 -2.41 -22.76
C PRO A 36 9.17 -2.77 -23.18
N HIS A 37 9.86 -3.62 -22.42
CA HIS A 37 11.13 -4.26 -22.79
C HIS A 37 11.38 -5.52 -21.94
N GLU A 38 12.33 -6.38 -22.32
CA GLU A 38 12.59 -7.69 -21.71
C GLU A 38 12.75 -7.67 -20.18
N LYS A 39 13.46 -6.67 -19.65
CA LYS A 39 13.71 -6.51 -18.20
C LYS A 39 12.61 -5.78 -17.43
N ALA A 40 11.55 -5.30 -18.08
CA ALA A 40 10.47 -4.59 -17.42
C ALA A 40 9.39 -5.55 -16.93
N TRP A 41 8.62 -5.07 -15.97
CA TRP A 41 7.37 -5.70 -15.59
C TRP A 41 6.26 -5.31 -16.57
N ASN A 42 5.41 -6.26 -16.92
CA ASN A 42 4.11 -5.97 -17.51
C ASN A 42 3.10 -5.51 -16.43
N ILE A 43 1.90 -5.15 -16.86
CA ILE A 43 0.85 -4.65 -15.97
C ILE A 43 0.49 -5.68 -14.90
N LEU A 44 0.37 -6.96 -15.27
CA LEU A 44 0.00 -8.04 -14.35
C LEU A 44 1.08 -8.28 -13.28
N GLU A 45 2.35 -8.24 -13.69
CA GLU A 45 3.51 -8.33 -12.80
C GLU A 45 3.53 -7.15 -11.80
N ILE A 46 3.22 -5.92 -12.24
CA ILE A 46 3.11 -4.76 -11.36
C ILE A 46 2.01 -4.97 -10.30
N PHE A 47 0.82 -5.42 -10.71
CA PHE A 47 -0.27 -5.69 -9.77
C PHE A 47 0.08 -6.81 -8.78
N GLU A 48 0.69 -7.90 -9.22
CA GLU A 48 1.09 -8.98 -8.31
C GLU A 48 2.11 -8.48 -7.27
N HIS A 49 3.11 -7.72 -7.72
CA HIS A 49 4.10 -7.12 -6.83
C HIS A 49 3.42 -6.27 -5.74
N ILE A 50 2.50 -5.41 -6.13
CA ILE A 50 1.76 -4.55 -5.20
C ILE A 50 0.88 -5.37 -4.27
N ASN A 51 0.15 -6.37 -4.79
CA ASN A 51 -0.72 -7.24 -4.01
C ASN A 51 0.05 -7.99 -2.92
N ILE A 52 1.29 -8.44 -3.17
CA ILE A 52 2.14 -9.06 -2.15
C ILE A 52 2.29 -8.15 -0.92
N TYR A 53 2.48 -6.84 -1.12
CA TYR A 53 2.59 -5.89 -0.01
C TYR A 53 1.25 -5.59 0.64
N ILE A 54 0.19 -5.36 -0.15
CA ILE A 54 -1.14 -5.05 0.42
C ILE A 54 -1.64 -6.23 1.27
N ARG A 55 -1.45 -7.48 0.82
CA ARG A 55 -1.78 -8.69 1.62
C ARG A 55 -1.10 -8.66 3.00
N LYS A 56 0.21 -8.39 3.03
CA LYS A 56 0.97 -8.30 4.30
C LYS A 56 0.47 -7.16 5.18
N TYR A 57 0.31 -5.97 4.62
CA TYR A 57 -0.08 -4.79 5.39
C TYR A 57 -1.52 -4.85 5.89
N ASN A 58 -2.47 -5.41 5.13
CA ASN A 58 -3.83 -5.64 5.63
C ASN A 58 -3.81 -6.53 6.89
N GLY A 59 -3.02 -7.60 6.89
CA GLY A 59 -2.85 -8.43 8.09
C GLY A 59 -2.18 -7.69 9.26
N PHE A 60 -1.18 -6.85 8.97
CA PHE A 60 -0.50 -6.06 10.02
C PHE A 60 -1.38 -4.96 10.60
N PHE A 61 -2.17 -4.29 9.77
CA PHE A 61 -3.11 -3.25 10.19
C PHE A 61 -4.25 -3.84 11.00
N GLU A 62 -4.79 -4.99 10.61
CA GLU A 62 -5.77 -5.70 11.42
C GLU A 62 -5.23 -6.05 12.82
N GLU A 63 -4.01 -6.59 12.90
CA GLU A 63 -3.37 -6.90 14.18
C GLU A 63 -3.17 -5.64 15.04
N ALA A 64 -2.72 -4.55 14.43
CA ALA A 64 -2.49 -3.27 15.11
C ALA A 64 -3.81 -2.67 15.61
N LEU A 65 -4.82 -2.52 14.74
CA LEU A 65 -6.10 -1.90 15.07
C LEU A 65 -6.85 -2.64 16.20
N ARG A 66 -6.70 -3.97 16.28
CA ARG A 66 -7.25 -4.76 17.40
C ARG A 66 -6.63 -4.38 18.76
N LYS A 67 -5.36 -3.97 18.77
CA LYS A 67 -4.62 -3.56 19.98
C LYS A 67 -4.72 -2.06 20.25
N ALA A 68 -5.16 -1.27 19.28
CA ALA A 68 -5.23 0.17 19.40
C ALA A 68 -6.31 0.60 20.39
N LYS A 69 -5.95 1.56 21.25
CA LYS A 69 -6.89 2.15 22.21
C LYS A 69 -7.90 3.03 21.46
N PRO A 70 -9.15 3.12 21.93
CA PRO A 70 -10.09 4.10 21.39
C PRO A 70 -9.59 5.52 21.68
N ILE A 71 -9.91 6.44 20.77
CA ILE A 71 -9.72 7.89 20.99
C ILE A 71 -11.07 8.57 21.16
N VAL A 72 -11.08 9.65 21.95
CA VAL A 72 -12.27 10.47 22.19
C VAL A 72 -12.25 11.75 21.35
N ASN A 73 -11.05 12.26 21.07
CA ASN A 73 -10.81 13.43 20.24
C ASN A 73 -9.98 13.02 19.03
N ASP A 74 -9.98 13.84 17.98
CA ASP A 74 -9.16 13.66 16.78
C ASP A 74 -7.77 14.28 17.02
N PRO A 75 -6.70 13.48 17.23
CA PRO A 75 -5.38 13.99 17.56
C PRO A 75 -4.63 14.47 16.31
N GLU A 76 -3.65 15.34 16.52
CA GLU A 76 -2.67 15.66 15.48
C GLU A 76 -1.70 14.50 15.26
N ILE A 77 -1.45 14.17 13.98
CA ILE A 77 -0.44 13.17 13.64
C ILE A 77 0.95 13.79 13.67
N LYS A 78 1.82 13.22 14.50
CA LYS A 78 3.25 13.51 14.54
C LYS A 78 3.98 12.54 13.62
N ARG A 79 4.74 13.09 12.67
CA ARG A 79 5.55 12.30 11.74
C ARG A 79 6.95 12.13 12.32
N GLY A 80 7.36 10.88 12.52
CA GLY A 80 8.74 10.56 12.86
C GLY A 80 9.68 10.82 11.68
N TYR A 81 10.93 11.17 11.97
CA TYR A 81 11.96 11.46 10.96
C TYR A 81 12.11 10.34 9.91
N TRP A 82 12.17 9.09 10.36
CA TRP A 82 12.32 7.93 9.47
C TRP A 82 11.07 7.67 8.63
N SER A 83 9.87 7.82 9.20
CA SER A 83 8.61 7.70 8.46
C SER A 83 8.56 8.71 7.32
N ASN A 84 8.88 9.98 7.62
CA ASN A 84 8.89 11.02 6.60
C ASN A 84 9.93 10.75 5.51
N LYS A 85 11.11 10.25 5.90
CA LYS A 85 12.17 9.88 4.97
C LYS A 85 11.75 8.74 4.03
N PHE A 86 11.12 7.68 4.55
CA PHE A 86 10.62 6.58 3.71
C PHE A 86 9.53 7.02 2.74
N ILE A 87 8.60 7.89 3.20
CA ILE A 87 7.57 8.44 2.32
C ILE A 87 8.21 9.20 1.16
N ASN A 88 9.19 10.07 1.44
CA ASN A 88 9.87 10.84 0.40
C ASN A 88 10.68 9.96 -0.56
N TRP A 89 11.25 8.86 -0.07
CA TRP A 89 12.00 7.91 -0.91
C TRP A 89 11.12 7.12 -1.88
N MET A 90 9.84 6.92 -1.52
CA MET A 90 8.87 6.19 -2.32
C MET A 90 7.96 7.09 -3.15
N ASP A 91 8.08 8.42 -3.03
CA ASP A 91 7.24 9.35 -3.77
C ASP A 91 7.74 9.47 -5.22
N PRO A 92 6.99 8.98 -6.22
CA PRO A 92 7.40 9.03 -7.62
C PRO A 92 7.41 10.46 -8.20
N LYS A 93 6.86 11.44 -7.47
CA LYS A 93 6.84 12.85 -7.89
C LYS A 93 8.08 13.62 -7.46
N VAL A 94 8.96 13.02 -6.66
CA VAL A 94 10.19 13.65 -6.21
C VAL A 94 11.33 13.19 -7.10
N ASP A 95 12.03 14.12 -7.76
CA ASP A 95 13.14 13.82 -8.68
C ASP A 95 14.30 13.04 -8.02
N SER A 96 14.40 13.06 -6.69
CA SER A 96 15.40 12.31 -5.92
C SER A 96 14.96 10.90 -5.50
N MET A 97 13.85 10.37 -6.05
CA MET A 97 13.35 9.02 -5.77
C MET A 97 14.49 8.00 -5.88
N GLN A 98 14.73 7.28 -4.78
CA GLN A 98 15.81 6.30 -4.72
C GLN A 98 15.35 5.00 -5.39
N LYS A 99 16.07 4.57 -6.43
CA LYS A 99 15.83 3.26 -7.04
C LYS A 99 16.30 2.17 -6.07
N MET A 100 15.39 1.29 -5.70
CA MET A 100 15.68 0.14 -4.86
C MET A 100 15.50 -1.14 -5.68
N ASN A 101 16.41 -2.10 -5.51
CA ASN A 101 16.24 -3.41 -6.12
C ASN A 101 15.06 -4.14 -5.46
N THR A 102 14.18 -4.71 -6.28
CA THR A 102 13.08 -5.53 -5.79
C THR A 102 13.62 -6.75 -5.04
N PHE A 103 13.11 -7.00 -3.83
CA PHE A 103 13.44 -8.22 -3.10
C PHE A 103 12.99 -9.45 -3.88
N ALA A 104 13.85 -10.48 -3.93
CA ALA A 104 13.57 -11.72 -4.67
C ALA A 104 12.22 -12.35 -4.29
N SER A 105 11.84 -12.31 -3.01
CA SER A 105 10.56 -12.85 -2.49
C SER A 105 9.32 -12.06 -2.93
N THR A 106 9.51 -10.93 -3.59
CA THR A 106 8.44 -10.06 -4.12
C THR A 106 8.59 -9.82 -5.62
N ASN A 107 9.54 -10.47 -6.29
CA ASN A 107 9.76 -10.25 -7.71
C ASN A 107 8.80 -11.15 -8.52
N PRO A 108 7.84 -10.56 -9.28
CA PRO A 108 6.89 -11.32 -10.10
C PRO A 108 7.50 -11.83 -11.41
N LEU A 109 8.74 -11.45 -11.73
CA LEU A 109 9.34 -11.68 -13.04
C LEU A 109 9.35 -13.18 -13.41
N GLY A 110 8.75 -13.51 -14.55
CA GLY A 110 8.74 -14.88 -15.09
C GLY A 110 7.62 -15.77 -14.55
N GLN A 111 6.71 -15.23 -13.73
CA GLN A 111 5.51 -15.92 -13.29
C GLN A 111 4.38 -15.78 -14.31
N SER A 112 3.59 -16.85 -14.50
CA SER A 112 2.33 -16.76 -15.23
C SER A 112 1.27 -16.18 -14.30
N ILE A 113 0.94 -14.90 -14.51
CA ILE A 113 0.02 -14.15 -13.65
C ILE A 113 -1.33 -14.02 -14.36
N PRO A 114 -2.42 -14.50 -13.74
CA PRO A 114 -3.75 -14.39 -14.33
C PRO A 114 -4.31 -12.97 -14.20
N VAL A 115 -5.15 -12.54 -15.14
CA VAL A 115 -5.79 -11.21 -15.16
C VAL A 115 -6.56 -10.90 -13.87
N LYS A 116 -7.07 -11.93 -13.17
CA LYS A 116 -7.72 -11.81 -11.86
C LYS A 116 -6.86 -11.12 -10.78
N VAL A 117 -5.54 -10.98 -10.98
CA VAL A 117 -4.67 -10.20 -10.07
C VAL A 117 -5.14 -8.75 -9.91
N ILE A 118 -5.78 -8.17 -10.93
CA ILE A 118 -6.33 -6.81 -10.88
C ILE A 118 -7.59 -6.78 -9.99
N GLU A 119 -8.44 -7.80 -10.07
CA GLU A 119 -9.59 -7.95 -9.17
C GLU A 119 -9.16 -8.16 -7.72
N GLU A 120 -8.09 -8.93 -7.51
CA GLU A 120 -7.48 -9.09 -6.20
C GLU A 120 -6.99 -7.76 -5.65
N PHE A 121 -6.32 -6.93 -6.47
CA PHE A 121 -5.88 -5.59 -6.06
C PHE A 121 -7.05 -4.73 -5.56
N ILE A 122 -8.17 -4.75 -6.29
CA ILE A 122 -9.39 -4.01 -5.94
C ILE A 122 -9.91 -4.51 -4.59
N THR A 123 -10.09 -5.82 -4.43
CA THR A 123 -10.57 -6.46 -3.19
C THR A 123 -9.66 -6.13 -1.99
N LEU A 124 -8.35 -6.20 -2.19
CA LEU A 124 -7.37 -5.88 -1.16
C LEU A 124 -7.39 -4.40 -0.78
N SER A 125 -7.63 -3.52 -1.75
CA SER A 125 -7.75 -2.06 -1.53
C SER A 125 -9.03 -1.70 -0.79
N GLU A 126 -10.15 -2.39 -1.04
CA GLU A 126 -11.40 -2.23 -0.27
C GLU A 126 -11.18 -2.59 1.19
N ARG A 127 -10.48 -3.70 1.47
CA ARG A 127 -10.11 -4.08 2.83
C ARG A 127 -9.21 -3.04 3.50
N LEU A 128 -8.25 -2.47 2.76
CA LEU A 128 -7.41 -1.38 3.26
C LEU A 128 -8.26 -0.15 3.64
N ILE A 129 -9.21 0.24 2.80
CA ILE A 129 -10.13 1.36 3.08
C ILE A 129 -10.98 1.08 4.34
N ASN A 130 -11.43 -0.16 4.54
CA ASN A 130 -12.15 -0.54 5.76
C ASN A 130 -11.25 -0.47 7.02
N HIS A 131 -9.97 -0.85 6.91
CA HIS A 131 -9.01 -0.65 7.99
C HIS A 131 -8.80 0.84 8.29
N LEU A 132 -8.68 1.68 7.26
CA LEU A 132 -8.58 3.13 7.40
C LEU A 132 -9.83 3.72 8.07
N GLU A 133 -11.03 3.26 7.72
CA GLU A 133 -12.26 3.74 8.36
C GLU A 133 -12.30 3.39 9.85
N SER A 134 -11.99 2.13 10.18
CA SER A 134 -11.89 1.68 11.58
C SER A 134 -10.83 2.46 12.37
N ALA A 135 -9.75 2.88 11.71
CA ALA A 135 -8.68 3.66 12.31
C ALA A 135 -9.13 5.04 12.80
N LYS A 136 -10.22 5.63 12.28
CA LYS A 136 -10.70 6.96 12.70
C LYS A 136 -11.02 7.03 14.18
N GLY A 137 -11.50 5.93 14.77
CA GLY A 137 -11.84 5.84 16.19
C GLY A 137 -10.72 5.26 17.07
N LYS A 138 -9.49 5.11 16.55
CA LYS A 138 -8.39 4.40 17.21
C LYS A 138 -7.13 5.25 17.27
N ASP A 139 -6.35 5.10 18.33
CA ASP A 139 -5.06 5.77 18.47
C ASP A 139 -4.03 5.06 17.58
N ILE A 140 -3.86 5.56 16.34
CA ILE A 140 -2.92 4.97 15.39
C ILE A 140 -1.47 5.42 15.63
N GLN A 141 -1.27 6.47 16.43
CA GLN A 141 0.06 6.98 16.74
C GLN A 141 0.78 6.09 17.74
N ASN A 142 0.06 5.63 18.77
CA ASN A 142 0.65 4.84 19.85
C ASN A 142 0.57 3.32 19.63
N VAL A 143 0.05 2.86 18.49
CA VAL A 143 -0.02 1.45 18.14
C VAL A 143 1.04 1.07 17.10
N LYS A 144 1.77 -0.02 17.34
CA LYS A 144 2.83 -0.48 16.44
C LYS A 144 2.28 -1.43 15.38
N SER A 145 2.48 -1.08 14.11
CA SER A 145 2.38 -2.01 12.98
C SER A 145 3.75 -2.60 12.64
N ARG A 146 3.76 -3.83 12.11
CA ARG A 146 4.97 -4.43 11.53
C ARG A 146 5.30 -3.77 10.20
N LEU A 147 6.56 -3.87 9.78
CA LEU A 147 7.00 -3.51 8.43
C LEU A 147 7.12 -4.76 7.56
N ALA A 148 6.80 -4.60 6.27
CA ALA A 148 7.03 -5.65 5.27
C ALA A 148 8.47 -5.68 4.72
N ILE A 149 9.38 -4.87 5.28
CA ILE A 149 10.79 -4.79 4.90
C ILE A 149 11.62 -5.67 5.86
N PRO A 150 12.27 -6.73 5.38
CA PRO A 150 13.13 -7.57 6.21
C PRO A 150 14.23 -6.75 6.89
N GLY A 151 14.48 -7.00 8.18
CA GLY A 151 15.59 -6.38 8.93
C GLY A 151 15.30 -5.03 9.59
N PHE A 152 14.18 -4.36 9.29
CA PHE A 152 13.80 -3.11 9.95
C PHE A 152 12.76 -3.34 11.05
N LYS A 153 13.09 -2.93 12.28
CA LYS A 153 12.15 -2.87 13.42
C LYS A 153 11.73 -1.41 13.63
N THR A 154 10.42 -1.13 13.68
CA THR A 154 9.91 0.20 14.01
C THR A 154 9.98 0.46 15.52
N GLN A 155 10.49 1.64 15.91
CA GLN A 155 10.15 2.26 17.18
C GLN A 155 8.81 3.01 17.00
N ALA A 156 8.02 3.15 18.08
CA ALA A 156 6.74 3.88 18.00
C ALA A 156 6.98 5.32 17.54
N LEU A 157 6.01 5.90 16.82
CA LEU A 157 6.04 7.26 16.30
C LEU A 157 5.94 8.30 17.42
#